data_AF-A0A8F6YG31-F1
#
_entry.id   AF-A0A8F6YG31-F1
#
_cell.length_a   1.000
_cell.length_b   1.000
_cell.length_c   1.000
_cell.angle_alpha   90.00
_cell.angle_beta   90.00
_cell.angle_gamma   90.00
#
_symmetry.space_group_name_H-M   'P 1'
#
loop_
_entity.id
_entity.type
_entity.pdbx_description
1 polymer ?
#
loop_
_entity_poly.entity_id
_entity_poly.type
_entity_poly.pdbx_seq_one_letter_code
_entity_poly.pdbx_strand_id
1 'polypeptide(L)'
;MTQTMSLMFMSMLIIMVFLTISYLNFKNYNYTQKMYSFECGFDPFSNPRLPFSIQFFKIMLIFLLFDMEIMIILPLPLFNYMNTFSTLMIMLILMLLLFGLYFEWKEGSLNWLK
;
A
#
# COMPACT_ATOMS: atom_id res chain seq x y z
N MET A 1 11.34 24.55 6.99
CA MET A 1 10.15 24.68 7.85
C MET A 1 9.13 25.63 7.22
N THR A 2 9.39 26.94 7.09
CA THR A 2 8.40 27.86 6.48
C THR A 2 8.18 27.60 4.98
N GLN A 3 9.24 27.34 4.21
CA GLN A 3 9.15 27.01 2.78
C GLN A 3 8.47 25.66 2.49
N THR A 4 8.67 24.67 3.36
CA THR A 4 8.02 23.36 3.23
C THR A 4 6.53 23.46 3.54
N MET A 5 6.15 24.27 4.53
CA MET A 5 4.75 24.54 4.84
C MET A 5 4.06 25.34 3.73
N SER A 6 4.73 26.33 3.12
CA SER A 6 4.15 27.07 2.00
C SER A 6 3.91 26.19 0.77
N LEU A 7 4.81 25.26 0.45
CA LEU A 7 4.63 24.29 -0.63
C LEU A 7 3.42 23.37 -0.40
N MET A 8 3.25 22.85 0.83
CA MET A 8 2.09 22.03 1.18
C MET A 8 0.78 22.80 1.02
N PHE A 9 0.73 24.05 1.49
CA PHE A 9 -0.45 24.91 1.33
C PHE A 9 -0.78 25.17 -0.15
N MET A 10 0.21 25.46 -0.98
CA MET A 10 0.00 25.68 -2.41
C MET A 10 -0.56 24.43 -3.09
N SER A 11 -0.04 23.24 -2.77
CA SER A 11 -0.53 21.98 -3.35
C SER A 11 -2.00 21.69 -2.99
N MET A 12 -2.39 21.90 -1.74
CA MET A 12 -3.78 21.76 -1.28
C MET A 12 -4.71 22.74 -2.01
N LEU A 13 -4.31 24.01 -2.14
CA LEU A 13 -5.10 25.02 -2.84
C LEU A 13 -5.33 24.65 -4.31
N ILE A 14 -4.29 24.16 -4.99
CA ILE A 14 -4.40 23.73 -6.40
C ILE A 14 -5.42 22.60 -6.53
N ILE A 15 -5.35 21.57 -5.68
CA ILE A 15 -6.31 20.44 -5.72
C ILE A 15 -7.74 20.94 -5.49
N MET A 16 -7.95 21.82 -4.53
CA MET A 16 -9.28 22.38 -4.24
C MET A 16 -9.83 23.19 -5.42
N VAL A 17 -9.01 23.99 -6.08
CA VAL A 17 -9.42 24.76 -7.27
C VAL A 17 -9.79 23.82 -8.42
N PHE A 18 -9.02 22.76 -8.67
CA PHE A 18 -9.38 21.78 -9.70
C PHE A 18 -10.70 21.07 -9.39
N LEU A 19 -10.92 20.67 -8.13
CA LEU A 19 -12.17 20.04 -7.72
C LEU A 19 -13.37 20.98 -7.87
N THR A 20 -13.25 22.24 -7.47
CA THR A 20 -14.36 23.21 -7.60
C THR A 20 -14.69 23.49 -9.06
N ILE A 21 -13.69 23.67 -9.93
CA ILE A 21 -13.92 23.84 -11.37
C ILE A 21 -14.59 22.60 -11.96
N SER A 22 -14.14 21.39 -11.58
CA SER A 22 -14.75 20.15 -12.06
C SER A 22 -16.21 20.00 -11.64
N TYR A 23 -16.54 20.41 -10.41
CA TYR A 23 -17.89 20.37 -9.87
C TYR A 23 -18.80 21.42 -10.52
N LEU A 24 -18.30 22.65 -10.73
CA LEU A 24 -19.06 23.71 -11.40
C LEU A 24 -19.34 23.40 -12.87
N ASN A 25 -18.42 22.71 -13.55
CA ASN A 25 -18.60 22.27 -14.94
C ASN A 25 -19.40 20.96 -15.07
N PHE A 26 -19.79 20.32 -13.95
CA PHE A 26 -20.55 19.08 -13.99
C PHE A 26 -21.99 19.35 -14.45
N LYS A 27 -22.28 18.98 -15.70
CA LYS A 27 -23.64 19.03 -16.23
C LYS A 27 -24.42 17.80 -15.76
N ASN A 28 -25.28 18.00 -14.76
CA ASN A 28 -26.04 16.91 -14.17
C ASN A 28 -27.17 16.44 -15.11
N TYR A 29 -26.93 15.35 -15.83
CA TYR A 29 -27.98 14.64 -16.53
C TYR A 29 -28.44 13.47 -15.65
N ASN A 30 -29.60 13.62 -15.01
CA ASN A 30 -30.21 12.62 -14.14
C ASN A 30 -30.72 11.41 -14.95
N TYR A 31 -29.81 10.58 -15.43
CA TYR A 31 -30.14 9.25 -15.95
C TYR A 31 -29.95 8.24 -14.82
N THR A 32 -31.03 7.60 -14.40
CA THR A 32 -31.02 6.55 -13.36
C THR A 32 -30.03 5.43 -13.70
N GLN A 33 -29.86 5.12 -14.98
CA GLN A 33 -28.90 4.14 -15.51
C GLN A 33 -27.43 4.48 -15.20
N LYS A 34 -27.07 5.78 -15.09
CA LYS A 34 -25.70 6.19 -14.72
C LYS A 34 -25.36 5.92 -13.26
N MET A 35 -26.37 5.67 -12.42
CA MET A 35 -26.20 5.40 -10.99
C MET A 35 -26.05 3.90 -10.68
N TYR A 36 -26.20 3.01 -11.68
CA TYR A 36 -26.00 1.57 -11.53
C TYR A 36 -24.54 1.18 -11.81
N SER A 37 -24.10 0.06 -11.22
CA SER A 37 -22.79 -0.52 -11.48
C SER A 37 -22.67 -0.97 -12.94
N PHE A 38 -21.53 -0.71 -13.55
CA PHE A 38 -21.23 -1.17 -14.91
C PHE A 38 -20.89 -2.68 -14.89
N GLU A 39 -21.79 -3.53 -15.39
CA GLU A 39 -21.55 -4.96 -15.63
C GLU A 39 -21.74 -5.32 -17.11
N CYS A 40 -21.01 -4.65 -18.00
CA CYS A 40 -21.05 -4.92 -19.45
C CYS A 40 -22.47 -4.84 -20.08
N GLY A 41 -23.36 -4.02 -19.52
CA GLY A 41 -24.73 -3.85 -19.99
C GLY A 41 -25.77 -4.78 -19.35
N PHE A 42 -25.36 -5.59 -18.37
CA PHE A 42 -26.25 -6.42 -17.57
C PHE A 42 -26.51 -5.80 -16.20
N ASP A 43 -27.63 -6.20 -15.59
CA ASP A 43 -27.93 -5.87 -14.19
C ASP A 43 -27.09 -6.76 -13.26
N PRO A 44 -26.66 -6.24 -12.09
CA PRO A 44 -25.82 -6.98 -11.17
C PRO A 44 -26.46 -8.28 -10.71
N PHE A 45 -25.85 -9.41 -11.09
CA PHE A 45 -26.36 -10.75 -10.78
C PHE A 45 -26.18 -11.15 -9.31
N SER A 46 -25.23 -10.54 -8.61
CA SER A 46 -24.90 -10.89 -7.23
C SER A 46 -24.37 -9.69 -6.45
N ASN A 47 -24.34 -9.81 -5.12
CA ASN A 47 -23.75 -8.78 -4.29
C ASN A 47 -22.25 -8.61 -4.63
N PRO A 48 -21.73 -7.39 -4.78
CA PRO A 48 -20.32 -7.15 -5.09
C PRO A 48 -19.36 -7.58 -3.97
N ARG A 49 -19.90 -7.94 -2.80
CA ARG A 49 -19.14 -8.40 -1.63
C ARG A 49 -18.98 -9.92 -1.69
N LEU A 50 -17.99 -10.36 -2.47
CA LEU A 50 -17.59 -11.76 -2.54
C LEU A 50 -16.55 -12.07 -1.44
N PRO A 51 -16.53 -13.31 -0.91
CA PRO A 51 -15.45 -13.74 -0.04
C PRO A 51 -14.12 -13.68 -0.80
N PHE A 52 -13.16 -12.98 -0.22
CA PHE A 52 -11.84 -12.80 -0.79
C PHE A 52 -10.95 -14.02 -0.54
N SER A 53 -9.95 -14.25 -1.40
CA SER A 53 -9.09 -15.43 -1.24
C SER A 53 -8.13 -15.27 -0.05
N ILE A 54 -7.94 -16.35 0.70
CA ILE A 54 -7.09 -16.36 1.91
C ILE A 54 -5.60 -16.10 1.57
N GLN A 55 -5.21 -16.28 0.32
CA GLN A 55 -3.82 -16.11 -0.14
C GLN A 55 -3.36 -14.67 0.01
N PHE A 56 -4.21 -13.71 -0.35
CA PHE A 56 -3.88 -12.29 -0.18
C PHE A 56 -3.75 -11.88 1.28
N PHE A 57 -4.53 -12.51 2.17
CA PHE A 57 -4.40 -12.28 3.60
C PHE A 57 -3.03 -12.73 4.12
N LYS A 58 -2.50 -13.87 3.63
CA LYS A 58 -1.14 -14.32 3.97
C LYS A 58 -0.10 -13.33 3.47
N ILE A 59 -0.21 -12.86 2.22
CA ILE A 59 0.73 -11.87 1.66
C ILE A 59 0.71 -10.57 2.48
N MET A 60 -0.46 -10.12 2.92
CA MET A 60 -0.60 -8.94 3.80
C MET A 60 0.13 -9.13 5.14
N LEU A 61 -0.03 -10.29 5.79
CA LEU A 61 0.65 -10.58 7.05
C LEU A 61 2.17 -10.57 6.90
N ILE A 62 2.66 -11.20 5.83
CA ILE A 62 4.07 -11.26 5.47
C ILE A 62 4.63 -9.85 5.25
N PHE A 63 3.91 -9.04 4.46
CA PHE A 63 4.27 -7.64 4.22
C PHE A 63 4.35 -6.84 5.52
N LEU A 64 3.38 -7.01 6.42
CA LEU A 64 3.36 -6.30 7.71
C LEU A 64 4.56 -6.65 8.58
N LEU A 65 4.97 -7.92 8.62
CA LEU A 65 6.16 -8.35 9.34
C LEU A 65 7.43 -7.75 8.73
N PHE A 66 7.58 -7.81 7.40
CA PHE A 66 8.74 -7.22 6.72
C PHE A 66 8.81 -5.69 6.87
N ASP A 67 7.69 -4.98 6.86
CA ASP A 67 7.66 -3.52 7.04
C ASP A 67 8.15 -3.12 8.44
N MET A 68 7.76 -3.87 9.46
CA MET A 68 8.24 -3.69 10.83
C MET A 68 9.76 -3.93 10.95
N GLU A 69 10.30 -4.92 10.25
CA GLU A 69 11.74 -5.19 10.24
C GLU A 69 12.52 -4.11 9.48
N ILE A 70 12.00 -3.63 8.35
CA ILE A 70 12.59 -2.53 7.58
C ILE A 70 12.62 -1.24 8.41
N MET A 71 11.57 -0.97 9.20
CA MET A 71 11.55 0.17 10.12
C MET A 71 12.75 0.17 11.08
N ILE A 72 13.19 -1.01 11.53
CA ILE A 72 14.34 -1.17 12.43
C ILE A 72 15.68 -1.00 11.68
N ILE A 73 15.74 -1.38 10.41
CA ILE A 73 16.93 -1.30 9.54
C ILE A 73 17.11 0.12 8.94
N LEU A 74 16.04 0.88 8.74
CA LEU A 74 16.09 2.20 8.11
C LEU A 74 17.03 3.24 8.78
N PRO A 75 17.18 3.32 10.12
CA PRO A 75 18.05 4.31 10.74
C PRO A 75 19.55 3.99 10.66
N LEU A 76 19.95 2.82 10.15
CA LEU A 76 21.34 2.37 10.09
C LEU A 76 22.35 3.34 9.44
N PRO A 77 22.10 3.92 8.25
CA PRO A 77 23.05 4.83 7.62
C PRO A 77 23.23 6.16 8.38
N LEU A 78 22.38 6.48 9.36
CA LEU A 78 22.56 7.67 10.20
C LEU A 78 23.65 7.48 11.28
N PHE A 79 24.08 6.26 11.56
CA PHE A 79 25.13 5.99 12.54
C PHE A 79 26.51 5.94 11.86
N ASN A 80 27.30 7.01 12.07
CA ASN A 80 28.65 7.13 11.48
C ASN A 80 29.68 6.12 12.03
N TYR A 81 29.45 5.60 13.24
CA TYR A 81 30.32 4.60 13.87
C TYR A 81 29.47 3.51 14.51
N MET A 82 29.52 2.32 13.93
CA MET A 82 28.87 1.12 14.45
C MET A 82 29.89 0.23 15.14
N ASN A 83 29.57 -0.24 16.34
CA ASN A 83 30.37 -1.26 17.00
C ASN A 83 30.28 -2.60 16.23
N THR A 84 31.29 -3.45 16.38
CA THR A 84 31.26 -4.83 15.82
C THR A 84 30.04 -5.61 16.28
N PHE A 85 29.55 -5.35 17.50
CA PHE A 85 28.33 -5.96 18.02
C PHE A 85 27.06 -5.49 17.30
N SER A 86 26.92 -4.20 16.97
CA SER A 86 25.72 -3.69 16.28
C SER A 86 25.68 -4.18 14.83
N THR A 87 26.82 -4.23 14.15
CA THR A 87 26.92 -4.83 12.81
C THR A 87 26.53 -6.32 12.80
N LEU A 88 26.98 -7.10 13.78
CA LEU A 88 26.55 -8.50 13.96
C LEU A 88 25.03 -8.64 14.14
N MET A 89 24.41 -7.78 14.96
CA MET A 89 22.96 -7.81 15.19
C MET A 89 22.17 -7.51 13.90
N ILE A 90 22.61 -6.55 13.10
CA ILE A 90 21.98 -6.22 11.82
C ILE A 90 22.08 -7.39 10.84
N MET A 91 23.26 -8.01 10.77
CA MET A 91 23.46 -9.19 9.92
C MET A 91 22.58 -10.36 10.35
N LEU A 92 22.36 -10.55 11.66
CA LEU A 92 21.44 -11.57 12.16
C LEU A 92 19.99 -11.27 11.76
N ILE A 93 19.54 -10.01 11.87
CA ILE A 93 18.19 -9.59 11.44
C ILE A 93 18.01 -9.84 9.94
N LEU A 94 18.98 -9.46 9.12
CA LEU A 94 18.94 -9.70 7.66
C LEU A 94 18.89 -11.19 7.32
N MET A 95 19.65 -12.03 8.02
CA MET A 95 19.62 -13.49 7.81
C MET A 95 18.28 -14.09 8.23
N LEU A 96 17.67 -13.60 9.31
CA LEU A 96 16.34 -14.05 9.75
C LEU A 96 15.27 -13.69 8.72
N LEU A 97 15.34 -12.47 8.17
CA LEU A 97 14.46 -11.99 7.10
C LEU A 97 14.53 -12.88 5.85
N LEU A 98 15.76 -13.18 5.40
CA LEU A 98 15.99 -14.07 4.24
C LEU A 98 15.48 -15.49 4.50
N PHE A 99 15.69 -16.02 5.72
CA PHE A 99 15.27 -17.38 6.07
C PHE A 99 13.75 -17.49 6.19
N GLY A 100 13.08 -16.49 6.79
CA GLY A 100 11.63 -16.40 6.87
C GLY A 100 10.99 -16.39 5.47
N LEU A 101 11.52 -15.55 4.57
CA LEU A 101 11.06 -15.50 3.19
C LEU A 101 11.27 -16.82 2.45
N TYR A 102 12.42 -17.46 2.64
CA TYR A 102 12.71 -18.76 2.04
C TYR A 102 11.74 -19.86 2.52
N PHE A 103 11.41 -19.87 3.82
CA PHE A 103 10.46 -20.82 4.39
C PHE A 103 9.06 -20.66 3.78
N GLU A 104 8.56 -19.43 3.72
CA GLU A 104 7.25 -19.13 3.14
C GLU A 104 7.18 -19.44 1.64
N TRP A 105 8.28 -19.18 0.92
CA TRP A 105 8.38 -19.53 -0.49
C TRP A 105 8.29 -21.04 -0.70
N LYS A 106 8.95 -21.83 0.15
CA LYS A 106 8.88 -23.30 0.09
C LYS A 106 7.48 -23.83 0.41
N GLU A 107 6.73 -23.16 1.29
CA GLU A 107 5.33 -23.51 1.59
C GLU A 107 4.37 -23.16 0.44
N GLY A 108 4.83 -22.40 -0.56
CA GLY A 108 4.02 -22.02 -1.72
C GLY A 108 2.93 -21.00 -1.38
N SER A 109 3.06 -20.30 -0.25
CA SER A 109 2.12 -19.24 0.16
C SER A 109 2.11 -18.06 -0.82
N LEU A 110 3.24 -17.87 -1.53
CA LEU A 110 3.47 -16.84 -2.55
C LEU A 110 3.00 -17.25 -3.96
N ASN A 111 2.61 -18.51 -4.17
CA ASN A 111 2.15 -18.98 -5.48
C ASN A 111 0.69 -18.56 -5.69
N TRP A 112 0.51 -17.57 -6.55
CA TRP A 112 -0.80 -17.00 -6.86
C TRP A 112 -1.58 -17.78 -7.93
N LEU A 113 -0.87 -18.55 -8.76
CA LEU A 113 -1.45 -19.38 -9.81
C LEU A 113 -1.51 -20.83 -9.37
N LYS A 114 -2.72 -21.38 -9.29
CA LYS A 114 -2.98 -22.81 -9.39
C LYS A 114 -4.06 -23.02 -10.44
#